data_AF-C5LXP3-F1
#
_entry.id   AF-C5LXP3-F1
#
_cell.length_a   1.000
_cell.length_b   1.000
_cell.length_c   1.000
_cell.angle_alpha   90.00
_cell.angle_beta   90.00
_cell.angle_gamma   90.00
#
_symmetry.space_group_name_H-M   'P 1'
#
loop_
_entity.id
_entity.type
_entity.pdbx_description
1 polymer ?
#
loop_
_entity_poly.entity_id
_entity_poly.type
_entity_poly.pdbx_seq_one_letter_code
_entity_poly.pdbx_strand_id
1 'polypeptide(L)'
;MAEVFKVEDRRGCGHWTCNILWILVGGWVAALWWLFFGCVFCITIIGIPCGLQCFKMAKLSFIPFGYRVEEKDNSACCACNCLGNCLWFIPGLIIAIFNIFSAVLCFISIIGIPFGFQYCKLARLAFSPFGLEVTADKVVAVEVINV
;
A
#
# COMPACT_ATOMS: atom_id res chain seq x y z
N MET A 1 25.65 -28.01 6.11
CA MET A 1 25.42 -26.75 5.37
C MET A 1 23.93 -26.44 5.25
N ALA A 2 23.37 -25.72 6.22
CA ALA A 2 22.05 -25.11 6.13
C ALA A 2 22.22 -23.61 6.39
N GLU A 3 21.81 -22.76 5.45
CA GLU A 3 21.85 -21.32 5.62
C GLU A 3 20.63 -20.88 6.46
N VAL A 4 20.87 -20.44 7.70
CA VAL A 4 19.81 -19.86 8.54
C VAL A 4 19.87 -18.35 8.42
N PHE A 5 18.96 -17.77 7.64
CA PHE A 5 18.84 -16.32 7.50
C PHE A 5 18.14 -15.74 8.74
N LYS A 6 18.85 -14.91 9.52
CA LYS A 6 18.21 -14.11 10.56
C LYS A 6 17.48 -12.93 9.91
N VAL A 7 16.18 -12.84 10.15
CA VAL A 7 15.35 -11.76 9.64
C VAL A 7 15.31 -10.64 10.68
N GLU A 8 16.02 -9.55 10.42
CA GLU A 8 16.02 -8.40 11.33
C GLU A 8 14.96 -7.38 10.90
N ASP A 9 14.04 -7.08 11.83
CA ASP A 9 12.94 -6.14 11.63
C ASP A 9 13.45 -4.71 11.85
N ARG A 10 13.47 -3.89 10.79
CA ARG A 10 13.98 -2.51 10.84
C ARG A 10 12.94 -1.50 11.37
N ARG A 11 11.79 -1.94 11.90
CA ARG A 11 10.77 -1.05 12.48
C ARG A 11 11.29 -0.35 13.74
N GLY A 12 12.09 0.70 13.56
CA GLY A 12 12.54 1.60 14.64
C GLY A 12 11.47 2.59 15.08
N CYS A 13 11.69 3.28 16.20
CA CYS A 13 10.71 4.21 16.78
C CYS A 13 10.31 5.39 15.88
N GLY A 14 11.20 5.87 15.01
CA GLY A 14 10.93 7.04 14.13
C GLY A 14 9.75 6.82 13.16
N HIS A 15 9.42 5.56 12.93
CA HIS A 15 8.30 5.10 12.14
C HIS A 15 6.94 5.58 12.65
N TRP A 16 6.75 5.43 13.96
CA TRP A 16 5.48 5.70 14.62
C TRP A 16 5.16 7.19 14.62
N THR A 17 6.18 8.04 14.82
CA THR A 17 6.06 9.50 14.74
C THR A 17 5.58 9.95 13.37
N CYS A 18 6.10 9.37 12.28
CA CYS A 18 5.68 9.67 10.91
C CYS A 18 4.23 9.23 10.63
N ASN A 19 3.79 8.08 11.16
CA ASN A 19 2.41 7.62 11.01
C ASN A 19 1.42 8.49 11.82
N ILE A 20 1.81 8.95 13.02
CA ILE A 20 0.99 9.88 13.79
C ILE A 20 0.83 11.20 13.03
N LEU A 21 1.94 11.74 12.50
CA LEU A 21 1.91 12.97 11.73
C LEU A 21 1.12 12.81 10.42
N TRP A 22 1.21 11.64 9.78
CA TRP A 22 0.40 11.29 8.60
C TRP A 22 -1.11 11.35 8.87
N ILE A 23 -1.56 10.78 9.99
CA ILE A 23 -2.97 10.82 10.38
C ILE A 23 -3.42 12.27 10.60
N LEU A 24 -2.59 13.11 11.23
CA LEU A 24 -2.90 14.54 11.44
C LEU A 24 -2.97 15.33 10.13
N VAL A 25 -2.12 15.02 9.14
CA VAL A 25 -2.10 15.66 7.81
C VAL A 25 -3.31 15.26 6.96
N GLY A 26 -4.05 14.21 7.33
CA GLY A 26 -5.24 13.77 6.60
C GLY A 26 -5.09 12.44 5.86
N GLY A 27 -4.03 11.68 6.14
CA GLY A 27 -3.77 10.39 5.49
C GLY A 27 -4.87 9.33 5.69
N TRP A 28 -5.67 9.47 6.75
CA TRP A 28 -6.85 8.63 7.01
C TRP A 28 -7.93 8.78 5.92
N VAL A 29 -8.01 9.93 5.24
CA VAL A 29 -9.01 10.15 4.18
C VAL A 29 -8.74 9.25 2.98
N ALA A 30 -7.47 9.07 2.60
CA ALA A 30 -7.10 8.12 1.55
C ALA A 30 -7.51 6.70 1.94
N ALA A 31 -7.24 6.29 3.18
CA ALA A 31 -7.63 4.97 3.67
C ALA A 31 -9.15 4.76 3.71
N LEU A 32 -9.95 5.80 4.00
CA LEU A 32 -11.40 5.73 3.91
C LEU A 32 -11.91 5.52 2.49
N TRP A 33 -11.29 6.14 1.49
CA TRP A 33 -11.62 5.86 0.09
C TRP A 33 -11.37 4.39 -0.26
N TRP A 34 -10.22 3.85 0.13
CA TRP A 34 -9.92 2.43 -0.06
C TRP A 34 -10.91 1.51 0.66
N LEU A 35 -11.32 1.87 1.88
CA LEU A 35 -12.33 1.15 2.64
C LEU A 35 -13.71 1.20 1.97
N PHE A 36 -14.13 2.38 1.51
CA PHE A 36 -15.42 2.60 0.85
C PHE A 36 -15.54 1.77 -0.43
N PHE A 37 -14.56 1.88 -1.33
CA PHE A 37 -14.55 1.07 -2.56
C PHE A 37 -14.43 -0.43 -2.23
N GLY A 38 -13.63 -0.82 -1.24
CA GLY A 38 -13.55 -2.20 -0.76
C GLY A 38 -14.90 -2.75 -0.32
N CYS A 39 -15.65 -1.99 0.48
CA CYS A 39 -17.00 -2.36 0.91
C CYS A 39 -17.99 -2.48 -0.26
N VAL A 40 -17.95 -1.55 -1.21
CA VAL A 40 -18.79 -1.60 -2.43
C VAL A 40 -18.51 -2.87 -3.24
N PHE A 41 -17.23 -3.21 -3.43
CA PHE A 41 -16.84 -4.44 -4.13
C PHE A 41 -17.17 -5.72 -3.35
N CYS A 42 -17.18 -5.68 -2.02
CA CYS A 42 -17.63 -6.82 -1.21
C CYS A 42 -19.15 -7.08 -1.33
N ILE A 43 -19.96 -6.06 -1.64
CA ILE A 43 -21.41 -6.23 -1.85
C ILE A 43 -21.67 -6.96 -3.19
N THR A 44 -20.86 -6.69 -4.22
CA THR A 44 -20.88 -7.47 -5.45
C THR A 44 -20.23 -8.82 -5.17
N ILE A 45 -20.99 -9.93 -5.05
CA ILE A 45 -20.45 -11.27 -4.68
C ILE A 45 -19.20 -11.66 -5.50
N ILE A 46 -19.13 -11.21 -6.76
CA ILE A 46 -18.00 -11.41 -7.68
C ILE A 46 -16.74 -10.60 -7.27
N GLY A 47 -16.93 -9.45 -6.63
CA GLY A 47 -15.89 -8.53 -6.18
C GLY A 47 -15.35 -8.81 -4.78
N ILE A 48 -15.82 -9.83 -4.05
CA ILE A 48 -15.26 -10.23 -2.74
C ILE A 48 -13.73 -10.40 -2.76
N PRO A 49 -13.10 -11.13 -3.71
CA PRO A 49 -11.64 -11.24 -3.75
C PRO A 49 -10.95 -9.90 -4.03
N CYS A 50 -11.60 -9.02 -4.80
CA CYS A 50 -11.14 -7.67 -5.08
C CYS A 50 -11.19 -6.79 -3.83
N GLY A 51 -12.34 -6.75 -3.13
CA GLY A 51 -12.54 -5.98 -1.91
C GLY A 51 -11.58 -6.37 -0.78
N LEU A 52 -11.23 -7.66 -0.66
CA LEU A 52 -10.25 -8.11 0.33
C LEU A 52 -8.86 -7.50 0.10
N GLN A 53 -8.46 -7.29 -1.15
CA GLN A 53 -7.20 -6.60 -1.46
C GLN A 53 -7.29 -5.10 -1.19
N CYS A 54 -8.43 -4.47 -1.47
CA CYS A 54 -8.68 -3.08 -1.09
C CYS A 54 -8.54 -2.86 0.42
N PHE A 55 -9.00 -3.79 1.25
CA PHE A 55 -8.82 -3.71 2.71
C PHE A 55 -7.35 -3.79 3.15
N LYS A 56 -6.51 -4.54 2.43
CA LYS A 56 -5.05 -4.55 2.68
C LYS A 56 -4.41 -3.21 2.31
N MET A 57 -4.81 -2.65 1.16
CA MET A 57 -4.36 -1.32 0.73
C MET A 57 -4.89 -0.19 1.62
N ALA A 58 -6.07 -0.35 2.20
CA ALA A 58 -6.63 0.58 3.18
C ALA A 58 -5.76 0.62 4.44
N LYS A 59 -5.33 -0.53 4.96
CA LYS A 59 -4.39 -0.61 6.09
C LYS A 59 -3.05 0.07 5.77
N LEU A 60 -2.51 -0.20 4.58
CA LEU A 60 -1.29 0.46 4.11
C LEU A 60 -1.50 1.98 3.98
N SER A 61 -2.66 2.44 3.50
CA SER A 61 -2.93 3.88 3.37
C SER A 61 -3.05 4.58 4.72
N PHE A 62 -3.52 3.85 5.75
CA PHE A 62 -3.64 4.38 7.11
C PHE A 62 -2.28 4.51 7.79
N ILE A 63 -1.39 3.56 7.53
CA ILE A 63 -0.05 3.44 8.14
C ILE A 63 0.94 3.16 6.99
N PRO A 64 1.27 4.17 6.17
CA PRO A 64 2.00 3.96 4.90
C PRO A 64 3.48 3.73 5.09
N PHE A 65 3.99 4.22 6.21
CA PHE A 65 5.36 4.01 6.55
C PHE A 65 5.47 2.51 6.99
N GLY A 66 6.60 1.86 6.69
CA GLY A 66 7.05 0.67 7.48
C GLY A 66 6.66 -0.65 6.84
N TYR A 67 6.02 -0.52 5.69
CA TYR A 67 5.64 -1.59 4.81
C TYR A 67 6.30 -1.36 3.45
N ARG A 68 6.79 -2.46 2.87
CA ARG A 68 7.17 -2.53 1.46
C ARG A 68 6.09 -3.22 0.67
N VAL A 69 6.01 -2.83 -0.59
CA VAL A 69 5.11 -3.42 -1.56
C VAL A 69 6.00 -4.23 -2.48
N GLU A 70 5.87 -5.54 -2.41
CA GLU A 70 6.62 -6.50 -3.22
C GLU A 70 5.68 -7.13 -4.26
N GLU A 71 6.24 -7.53 -5.39
CA GLU A 71 5.49 -8.26 -6.40
C GLU A 71 5.24 -9.69 -5.94
N LYS A 72 4.00 -10.16 -6.07
CA LYS A 72 3.63 -11.52 -5.66
C LYS A 72 4.14 -12.53 -6.69
N ASP A 73 5.25 -13.18 -6.38
CA ASP A 73 6.01 -14.04 -7.31
C ASP A 73 5.31 -15.35 -7.71
N ASN A 74 4.13 -15.68 -7.16
CA ASN A 74 3.45 -16.94 -7.47
C ASN A 74 1.90 -16.83 -7.50
N SER A 75 1.32 -17.33 -8.61
CA SER A 75 -0.02 -17.96 -8.71
C SER A 75 -1.28 -17.13 -9.03
N ALA A 76 -1.18 -15.91 -9.57
CA ALA A 76 -2.30 -15.37 -10.37
C ALA A 76 -1.92 -15.46 -11.84
N CYS A 77 -2.71 -16.16 -12.66
CA CYS A 77 -2.56 -16.11 -14.12
C CYS A 77 -2.45 -14.64 -14.53
N CYS A 78 -1.58 -14.29 -15.49
CA CYS A 78 -1.50 -12.91 -16.01
C CYS A 78 -2.91 -12.36 -16.33
N ALA A 79 -3.82 -13.24 -16.79
CA ALA A 79 -5.24 -12.98 -16.96
C ALA A 79 -5.99 -12.55 -15.68
N CYS A 80 -5.81 -13.19 -14.52
CA CYS A 80 -6.53 -12.84 -13.29
C CYS A 80 -6.10 -11.48 -12.72
N ASN A 81 -4.81 -11.14 -12.79
CA ASN A 81 -4.32 -9.81 -12.43
C ASN A 81 -4.79 -8.75 -13.43
N CYS A 82 -4.76 -9.05 -14.73
CA CYS A 82 -5.23 -8.14 -15.78
C CYS A 82 -6.75 -7.90 -15.66
N LEU A 83 -7.55 -8.93 -15.40
CA LEU A 83 -9.00 -8.82 -15.17
C LEU A 83 -9.33 -7.99 -13.94
N GLY A 84 -8.63 -8.24 -12.82
CA GLY A 84 -8.77 -7.42 -11.61
C GLY A 84 -8.40 -5.96 -11.86
N ASN A 85 -7.31 -5.71 -12.58
CA ASN A 85 -6.88 -4.35 -12.91
C ASN A 85 -7.82 -3.65 -13.90
N CYS A 86 -8.40 -4.40 -14.84
CA CYS A 86 -9.37 -3.89 -15.80
C CYS A 86 -10.68 -3.52 -15.10
N LEU A 87 -11.18 -4.37 -14.20
CA LEU A 87 -12.34 -4.09 -13.36
C LEU A 87 -12.09 -2.88 -12.44
N TRP A 88 -10.87 -2.77 -11.93
CA TRP A 88 -10.47 -1.72 -10.99
C TRP A 88 -10.04 -0.43 -11.66
N PHE A 89 -9.89 -0.38 -12.98
CA PHE A 89 -9.35 0.79 -13.67
C PHE A 89 -10.13 2.07 -13.36
N ILE A 90 -11.47 2.01 -13.43
CA ILE A 90 -12.34 3.16 -13.13
C ILE A 90 -12.27 3.60 -11.66
N PRO A 91 -12.54 2.75 -10.66
CA PRO A 91 -12.46 3.16 -9.26
C PRO A 91 -11.03 3.52 -8.82
N GLY A 92 -10.03 2.80 -9.33
CA GLY A 92 -8.62 3.07 -9.12
C GLY A 92 -8.20 4.44 -9.62
N LEU A 93 -8.72 4.88 -10.77
CA LEU A 93 -8.46 6.23 -11.29
C LEU A 93 -9.02 7.32 -10.38
N ILE A 94 -10.23 7.14 -9.83
CA ILE A 94 -10.83 8.10 -8.88
C ILE A 94 -9.96 8.24 -7.63
N ILE A 95 -9.53 7.12 -7.05
CA ILE A 95 -8.65 7.12 -5.87
C ILE A 95 -7.28 7.72 -6.23
N ALA A 96 -6.72 7.40 -7.40
CA ALA A 96 -5.44 7.92 -7.84
C ALA A 96 -5.49 9.45 -8.00
N ILE A 97 -6.54 9.99 -8.62
CA ILE A 97 -6.75 11.44 -8.75
C ILE A 97 -6.86 12.09 -7.37
N PHE A 98 -7.61 11.50 -6.45
CA PHE A 98 -7.73 12.01 -5.07
C PHE A 98 -6.37 12.06 -4.34
N ASN A 99 -5.54 11.02 -4.52
CA ASN A 99 -4.21 10.98 -3.93
C ASN A 99 -3.26 11.98 -4.61
N ILE A 100 -3.32 12.16 -5.93
CA ILE A 100 -2.53 13.17 -6.65
C ILE A 100 -2.93 14.57 -6.19
N PHE A 101 -4.23 14.86 -6.08
CA PHE A 101 -4.72 16.13 -5.56
C PHE A 101 -4.19 16.39 -4.14
N SER A 102 -4.29 15.40 -3.26
CA SER A 102 -3.76 15.48 -1.89
C SER A 102 -2.24 15.64 -1.85
N ALA A 103 -1.51 15.02 -2.79
CA ALA A 103 -0.07 15.17 -2.94
C ALA A 103 0.29 16.61 -3.32
N VAL A 104 -0.41 17.20 -4.30
CA VAL A 104 -0.20 18.59 -4.73
C VAL A 104 -0.47 19.55 -3.56
N LEU A 105 -1.54 19.35 -2.80
CA LEU A 105 -1.81 20.15 -1.60
C LEU A 105 -0.67 20.04 -0.57
N CYS A 106 -0.15 18.84 -0.34
CA CYS A 106 0.98 18.64 0.57
C CYS A 106 2.27 19.27 0.05
N PHE A 107 2.53 19.27 -1.25
CA PHE A 107 3.71 19.90 -1.85
C PHE A 107 3.70 21.43 -1.75
N ILE A 108 2.52 22.06 -1.69
CA ILE A 108 2.40 23.51 -1.46
C ILE A 108 2.87 23.87 -0.05
N SER A 109 2.70 22.96 0.92
CA SER A 109 3.20 23.15 2.28
C SER A 109 4.66 22.69 2.41
N ILE A 110 5.56 23.55 2.88
CA ILE A 110 6.99 23.21 3.09
C ILE A 110 7.14 21.98 4.00
N ILE A 111 6.26 21.84 5.00
CA ILE A 111 6.26 20.74 5.97
C ILE A 111 5.64 19.44 5.38
N GLY A 112 4.76 19.57 4.38
CA GLY A 112 4.03 18.44 3.79
C GLY A 112 4.77 17.71 2.67
N ILE A 113 5.87 18.25 2.16
CA ILE A 113 6.70 17.64 1.10
C ILE A 113 7.00 16.14 1.36
N PRO A 114 7.51 15.71 2.54
CA PRO A 114 7.77 14.28 2.80
C PRO A 114 6.51 13.41 2.73
N PHE A 115 5.34 13.97 3.02
CA PHE A 115 4.04 13.29 2.95
C PHE A 115 3.46 13.29 1.54
N GLY A 116 3.72 14.31 0.73
CA GLY A 116 3.35 14.36 -0.69
C GLY A 116 3.89 13.17 -1.47
N PHE A 117 5.14 12.77 -1.22
CA PHE A 117 5.72 11.56 -1.81
C PHE A 117 4.96 10.28 -1.45
N GLN A 118 4.40 10.21 -0.25
CA GLN A 118 3.58 9.07 0.17
C GLN A 118 2.23 9.04 -0.54
N TYR A 119 1.59 10.19 -0.73
CA TYR A 119 0.39 10.27 -1.57
C TYR A 119 0.67 9.88 -3.03
N CYS A 120 1.83 10.26 -3.60
CA CYS A 120 2.24 9.78 -4.93
C CYS A 120 2.42 8.26 -4.97
N LYS A 121 3.02 7.67 -3.93
CA LYS A 121 3.18 6.20 -3.82
C LYS A 121 1.82 5.50 -3.77
N LEU A 122 0.88 6.02 -2.97
CA LEU A 122 -0.48 5.50 -2.90
C LEU A 122 -1.25 5.69 -4.22
N ALA A 123 -1.02 6.78 -4.95
CA ALA A 123 -1.61 7.00 -6.26
C ALA A 123 -1.14 5.97 -7.30
N ARG A 124 0.17 5.65 -7.31
CA ARG A 124 0.71 4.57 -8.16
C ARG A 124 0.10 3.22 -7.80
N LEU A 125 -0.10 2.96 -6.51
CA LEU A 125 -0.72 1.73 -6.01
C LEU A 125 -2.22 1.66 -6.34
N ALA A 126 -2.91 2.80 -6.36
CA ALA A 126 -4.32 2.92 -6.74
C ALA A 126 -4.57 2.57 -8.21
N PHE A 127 -3.61 2.86 -9.09
CA PHE A 127 -3.67 2.52 -10.51
C PHE A 127 -3.60 1.01 -10.77
N SER A 128 -2.78 0.30 -9.99
CA SER A 128 -2.62 -1.14 -10.15
C SER A 128 -2.40 -1.85 -8.80
N PRO A 129 -3.47 -2.15 -8.06
CA PRO A 129 -3.35 -2.76 -6.74
C PRO A 129 -3.18 -4.29 -6.76
N PHE A 130 -3.46 -4.93 -7.90
CA PHE A 130 -3.39 -6.40 -8.02
C PHE A 130 -2.01 -6.87 -8.41
N GLY A 131 -1.63 -8.05 -7.91
CA GLY A 131 -0.29 -8.60 -8.06
C GLY A 131 0.73 -8.09 -7.04
N LEU A 132 0.28 -7.28 -6.07
CA LEU A 132 1.13 -6.68 -5.05
C LEU A 132 0.83 -7.27 -3.68
N GLU A 133 1.89 -7.54 -2.92
CA GLU A 133 1.83 -7.98 -1.53
C GLU A 133 2.46 -6.94 -0.62
N VAL A 134 1.78 -6.64 0.48
CA VAL A 134 2.26 -5.68 1.48
C VAL A 134 2.95 -6.45 2.59
N THR A 135 4.28 -6.37 2.59
CA THR A 135 5.13 -7.02 3.60
C THR A 135 5.71 -5.96 4.52
N ALA A 136 5.86 -6.29 5.81
CA ALA A 136 6.60 -5.42 6.73
C ALA A 136 8.04 -5.22 6.22
N ASP A 137 8.57 -4.01 6.36
CA ASP A 137 9.95 -3.71 5.96
C ASP A 137 10.94 -4.48 6.85
N LYS A 138 11.42 -5.62 6.35
CA LYS A 138 12.42 -6.47 7.00
C LYS A 138 13.69 -6.44 6.17
N VAL A 139 14.85 -6.30 6.80
CA VAL A 139 16.13 -6.47 6.10
C VAL A 139 16.42 -7.97 6.11
N VAL A 140 16.33 -8.61 4.95
CA VAL A 140 16.75 -10.00 4.77
C VAL A 140 18.23 -9.99 4.40
N ALA A 141 19.08 -9.84 5.42
CA ALA A 141 20.50 -10.24 5.42
C ALA A 141 21.13 -9.76 6.73
N VAL A 142 21.12 -10.62 7.76
CA VAL A 142 22.02 -10.48 8.90
C VAL A 142 22.56 -11.88 9.22
N GLU A 143 23.79 -12.11 8.77
CA GLU A 143 24.62 -13.33 8.89
C GLU A 143 24.21 -14.60 8.10
N VAL A 144 25.03 -14.95 7.10
CA VAL A 144 25.19 -16.33 6.63
C VAL A 144 26.07 -17.04 7.65
N ILE A 145 25.47 -17.70 8.64
CA ILE A 145 26.23 -18.57 9.54
C ILE A 145 26.42 -19.90 8.82
N ASN A 146 27.54 -20.06 8.13
CA ASN A 146 27.97 -21.37 7.64
C ASN A 146 28.44 -22.21 8.84
N VAL A 147 27.58 -23.12 9.31
CA VAL A 147 27.92 -24.19 10.28
C VAL A 147 28.24 -25.48 9.54
#